data_AF-A0A8S1EIM7-F1
#
_entry.id   AF-A0A8S1EIM7-F1
#
_cell.length_a   1.000
_cell.length_b   1.000
_cell.length_c   1.000
_cell.angle_alpha   90.00
_cell.angle_beta   90.00
_cell.angle_gamma   90.00
#
_symmetry.space_group_name_H-M   'P 1'
#
loop_
_entity.id
_entity.type
_entity.pdbx_description
1 polymer ?
#
loop_
_entity_poly.entity_id
_entity_poly.type
_entity_poly.pdbx_seq_one_letter_code
_entity_poly.pdbx_strand_id
1 'polypeptide(L)'
;MNLTSSVSMVYDGGHYIVVDSPSATDIHSKELMLKGIISRNVSPGEIQYVVTTHGHPDHFGQGNFFPNARHFFGSYEYSDTNFISTELHTNDTMQLTKNVQLWNTPGHTAQDVTVIVHNVPCCGIVAVTEDANESAGIWFQEAWNPIIGKFSRNKVLCYADYIIPGHGKLFKISREMKTNADCYTKYENEPMKHNGTKAEQLPMFNALTETPSPAEQYLLNELKENPLAKKLQKKLSNVQMPAEVAPYVQQFAKRISKVLEPQNDALAPDVLPQLRRWRDSFAKFWKQYMNAN
;
A
#
# COMPACT_ATOMS: atom_id res chain seq x y z
N MET A 1 -11.91 -9.19 12.83
CA MET A 1 -10.67 -9.69 12.21
C MET A 1 -9.86 -10.43 13.28
N ASN A 2 -8.86 -11.22 12.88
CA ASN A 2 -7.79 -11.63 13.79
C ASN A 2 -6.53 -10.81 13.43
N LEU A 3 -5.93 -10.14 14.41
CA LEU A 3 -4.86 -9.15 14.20
C LEU A 3 -3.48 -9.82 14.37
N THR A 4 -3.21 -10.79 13.49
CA THR A 4 -1.99 -11.63 13.51
C THR A 4 -1.37 -11.67 12.12
N SER A 5 -0.20 -11.04 11.98
CA SER A 5 0.62 -11.03 10.77
C SER A 5 1.27 -12.39 10.47
N SER A 6 1.47 -12.69 9.19
CA SER A 6 2.48 -13.65 8.73
C SER A 6 3.88 -13.03 8.83
N VAL A 7 4.72 -13.52 9.75
CA VAL A 7 6.14 -13.12 9.84
C VAL A 7 7.01 -14.03 8.99
N SER A 8 7.86 -13.45 8.13
CA SER A 8 8.76 -14.21 7.25
C SER A 8 10.23 -13.95 7.59
N MET A 9 11.08 -14.94 7.31
CA MET A 9 12.53 -14.82 7.44
C MET A 9 13.21 -15.34 6.18
N VAL A 10 13.99 -14.49 5.53
CA VAL A 10 14.76 -14.79 4.31
C VAL A 10 16.24 -14.81 4.67
N TYR A 11 17.01 -15.66 3.99
CA TYR A 11 18.47 -15.63 4.03
C TYR A 11 19.01 -15.58 2.60
N ASP A 12 19.75 -14.52 2.26
CA ASP A 12 20.40 -14.37 0.97
C ASP A 12 21.76 -13.66 1.10
N GLY A 13 22.77 -14.15 0.38
CA GLY A 13 24.08 -13.49 0.29
C GLY A 13 24.74 -13.15 1.63
N GLY A 14 24.54 -13.96 2.68
CA GLY A 14 25.07 -13.71 4.02
C GLY A 14 24.21 -12.79 4.91
N HIS A 15 23.04 -12.35 4.45
CA HIS A 15 22.13 -11.47 5.19
C HIS A 15 20.87 -12.22 5.61
N TYR A 16 20.51 -12.12 6.89
CA TYR A 16 19.21 -12.48 7.42
C TYR A 16 18.28 -11.26 7.36
N ILE A 17 17.10 -11.49 6.78
CA ILE A 17 16.06 -10.48 6.56
C ILE A 17 14.80 -10.97 7.27
N VAL A 18 14.27 -10.18 8.19
CA VAL A 18 12.93 -10.39 8.76
C VAL A 18 11.94 -9.50 8.00
N VAL A 19 10.80 -10.06 7.62
CA VAL A 19 9.70 -9.32 6.99
C VAL A 19 8.50 -9.40 7.92
N ASP A 20 8.05 -8.21 8.34
CA ASP A 20 7.10 -7.91 9.41
C ASP A 20 7.48 -8.47 10.79
N SER A 21 6.81 -7.95 11.82
CA SER A 21 6.94 -8.43 13.20
C SER A 21 5.61 -8.24 13.95
N PRO A 22 5.21 -9.14 14.86
CA PRO A 22 3.86 -9.19 15.41
C PRO A 22 3.47 -7.93 16.19
N SER A 23 2.22 -7.84 16.63
CA SER A 23 1.79 -6.75 17.52
C SER A 23 2.61 -6.72 18.80
N ALA A 24 2.88 -5.51 19.30
CA ALA A 24 3.52 -5.27 20.60
C ALA A 24 2.84 -6.05 21.74
N THR A 25 1.52 -6.26 21.65
CA THR A 25 0.72 -7.02 22.62
C THR A 25 0.55 -8.50 22.29
N ASP A 26 0.92 -8.98 21.10
CA ASP A 26 0.85 -10.40 20.74
C ASP A 26 2.08 -11.15 21.24
N ILE A 27 2.04 -11.52 22.52
CA ILE A 27 3.08 -12.30 23.19
C ILE A 27 3.27 -13.68 22.55
N HIS A 28 2.20 -14.29 22.01
CA HIS A 28 2.25 -15.64 21.45
C HIS A 28 2.99 -15.66 20.11
N SER A 29 2.58 -14.81 19.16
CA SER A 29 3.24 -14.73 17.86
C SER A 29 4.66 -14.17 17.98
N LYS A 30 4.93 -13.26 18.94
CA LYS A 30 6.29 -12.82 19.30
C LYS A 30 7.15 -14.01 19.75
N GLU A 31 6.63 -14.88 20.62
CA GLU A 31 7.36 -16.09 21.01
C GLU A 31 7.58 -17.06 19.84
N LEU A 32 6.60 -17.24 18.95
CA LEU A 32 6.75 -18.08 17.76
C LEU A 32 7.80 -17.52 16.79
N MET A 33 7.83 -16.21 16.57
CA MET A 33 8.85 -15.51 15.78
C MET A 33 10.25 -15.77 16.37
N LEU A 34 10.45 -15.50 17.67
CA LEU A 34 11.74 -15.65 18.32
C LEU A 34 12.20 -17.13 18.34
N LYS A 35 11.29 -18.08 18.61
CA LYS A 35 11.58 -19.53 18.50
C LYS A 35 11.94 -19.92 17.06
N GLY A 36 11.26 -19.36 16.06
CA GLY A 36 11.55 -19.56 14.64
C GLY A 36 12.95 -19.10 14.25
N ILE A 37 13.37 -17.91 14.68
CA ILE A 37 14.72 -17.36 14.43
C ILE A 37 15.78 -18.21 15.14
N ILE A 38 15.60 -18.48 16.44
CA ILE A 38 16.55 -19.28 17.25
C ILE A 38 16.69 -20.72 16.71
N SER A 39 15.63 -21.32 16.17
CA SER A 39 15.67 -22.66 15.56
C SER A 39 16.61 -22.78 14.35
N ARG A 40 17.10 -21.65 13.82
CA ARG A 40 18.07 -21.59 12.72
C ARG A 40 19.50 -21.31 13.19
N ASN A 41 19.75 -21.35 14.50
CA ASN A 41 20.99 -20.92 15.15
C ASN A 41 21.35 -19.45 14.86
N VAL A 42 20.33 -18.58 14.81
CA VAL A 42 20.46 -17.13 14.64
C VAL A 42 19.90 -16.44 15.88
N SER A 43 20.58 -15.43 16.42
CA SER A 43 20.03 -14.55 17.45
C SER A 43 19.39 -13.30 16.83
N PRO A 44 18.42 -12.64 17.51
CA PRO A 44 17.81 -11.41 16.99
C PRO A 44 18.82 -10.27 16.73
N GLY A 45 19.95 -10.25 17.44
CA GLY A 45 21.04 -9.29 17.21
C GLY A 45 21.87 -9.54 15.94
N GLU A 46 21.69 -10.68 15.28
CA GLU A 46 22.35 -11.05 14.02
C GLU A 46 21.46 -10.85 12.78
N ILE A 47 20.27 -10.26 12.93
CA ILE A 47 19.44 -9.84 11.80
C ILE A 47 20.00 -8.55 11.21
N GLN A 48 20.36 -8.55 9.92
CA GLN A 48 20.88 -7.35 9.24
C GLN A 48 19.77 -6.42 8.77
N TYR A 49 18.65 -6.97 8.28
CA TYR A 49 17.56 -6.20 7.68
C TYR A 49 16.20 -6.57 8.29
N VAL A 50 15.40 -5.55 8.59
CA VAL A 50 13.98 -5.71 8.94
C VAL A 50 13.16 -4.91 7.94
N VAL A 51 12.15 -5.52 7.33
CA VAL A 51 11.24 -4.84 6.40
C VAL A 51 9.84 -4.89 6.97
N THR A 52 9.29 -3.72 7.32
CA THR A 52 7.86 -3.57 7.62
C THR A 52 7.14 -3.29 6.31
N THR A 53 6.23 -4.19 5.92
CA THR A 53 5.43 -4.07 4.71
C THR A 53 4.52 -2.85 4.77
N HIS A 54 3.87 -2.60 5.91
CA HIS A 54 2.98 -1.47 6.11
C HIS A 54 2.77 -1.11 7.59
N GLY A 55 2.21 0.08 7.84
CA GLY A 55 2.16 0.73 9.16
C GLY A 55 1.05 0.27 10.11
N HIS A 56 0.59 -0.99 10.07
CA HIS A 56 -0.41 -1.51 11.02
C HIS A 56 0.22 -2.23 12.22
N PRO A 57 -0.38 -2.16 13.43
CA PRO A 57 0.30 -2.49 14.68
C PRO A 57 0.86 -3.91 14.75
N ASP A 58 0.21 -4.85 14.07
CA ASP A 58 0.59 -6.25 13.98
C ASP A 58 1.70 -6.57 12.99
N HIS A 59 2.15 -5.60 12.18
CA HIS A 59 3.25 -5.76 11.21
C HIS A 59 4.57 -5.09 11.62
N PHE A 60 4.57 -4.17 12.60
CA PHE A 60 5.79 -3.50 13.10
C PHE A 60 6.06 -3.64 14.61
N GLY A 61 5.17 -4.28 15.37
CA GLY A 61 5.08 -4.14 16.82
C GLY A 61 6.20 -4.76 17.67
N GLN A 62 7.14 -5.52 17.09
CA GLN A 62 8.26 -6.15 17.81
C GLN A 62 9.64 -5.84 17.18
N GLY A 63 9.76 -4.78 16.38
CA GLY A 63 11.02 -4.38 15.72
C GLY A 63 12.20 -4.12 16.68
N ASN A 64 11.91 -3.82 17.95
CA ASN A 64 12.91 -3.59 19.01
C ASN A 64 13.76 -4.82 19.37
N PHE A 65 13.41 -6.02 18.91
CA PHE A 65 14.28 -7.21 19.03
C PHE A 65 15.47 -7.20 18.05
N PHE A 66 15.46 -6.31 17.05
CA PHE A 66 16.45 -6.24 15.99
C PHE A 66 17.22 -4.89 16.00
N PRO A 67 17.86 -4.50 17.12
CA PRO A 67 18.44 -3.15 17.27
C PRO A 67 19.64 -2.90 16.38
N ASN A 68 20.31 -3.96 15.91
CA ASN A 68 21.48 -3.89 15.02
C ASN A 68 21.10 -3.83 13.53
N ALA A 69 19.80 -3.97 13.20
CA ALA A 69 19.35 -4.01 11.82
C ALA A 69 19.22 -2.61 11.20
N ARG A 70 19.25 -2.57 9.86
CA ARG A 70 18.66 -1.48 9.07
C ARG A 70 17.18 -1.82 8.86
N HIS A 71 16.31 -0.93 9.30
CA HIS A 71 14.86 -1.10 9.23
C HIS A 71 14.30 -0.35 8.03
N PHE A 72 13.43 -0.99 7.25
CA PHE A 72 12.82 -0.45 6.04
C PHE A 72 11.31 -0.33 6.21
N PHE A 73 10.75 0.83 5.89
CA PHE A 73 9.31 1.09 5.90
C PHE A 73 8.97 2.14 4.83
N GLY A 74 8.13 1.76 3.84
CA GLY A 74 7.88 2.60 2.67
C GLY A 74 9.18 3.00 1.97
N SER A 75 9.33 4.29 1.66
CA SER A 75 10.56 4.85 1.07
C SER A 75 11.63 5.26 2.09
N TYR A 76 11.57 4.75 3.33
CA TYR A 76 12.55 5.06 4.38
C TYR A 76 13.38 3.84 4.76
N GLU A 77 14.66 4.11 5.02
CA GLU A 77 15.56 3.23 5.78
C GLU A 77 15.95 3.97 7.06
N TYR A 78 15.92 3.31 8.21
CA TYR A 78 16.30 3.89 9.50
C TYR A 78 17.06 2.93 10.40
N SER A 79 17.88 3.49 11.30
CA SER A 79 18.58 2.76 12.36
C SER A 79 18.96 3.73 13.48
N ASP A 80 18.77 3.31 14.73
CA ASP A 80 18.82 4.18 15.93
C ASP A 80 17.97 5.45 15.74
N THR A 81 18.59 6.63 15.70
CA THR A 81 17.97 7.96 15.60
C THR A 81 18.07 8.56 14.20
N ASN A 82 18.62 7.81 13.23
CA ASN A 82 18.93 8.29 11.89
C ASN A 82 18.04 7.61 10.85
N PHE A 83 17.69 8.35 9.79
CA PHE A 83 16.99 7.81 8.62
C PHE A 83 17.52 8.42 7.31
N ILE A 84 17.30 7.69 6.21
CA ILE A 84 17.50 8.17 4.84
C ILE A 84 16.28 7.82 3.99
N SER A 85 16.07 8.56 2.90
CA SER A 85 15.16 8.15 1.83
C SER A 85 15.87 7.13 0.93
N THR A 86 15.18 6.05 0.59
CA THR A 86 15.70 4.98 -0.28
C THR A 86 15.37 5.21 -1.75
N GLU A 87 15.85 4.35 -2.63
CA GLU A 87 15.47 4.33 -4.07
C GLU A 87 13.95 4.31 -4.28
N LEU A 88 13.18 3.69 -3.37
CA LEU A 88 11.71 3.67 -3.40
C LEU A 88 11.05 5.06 -3.25
N HIS A 89 11.81 6.13 -2.97
CA HIS A 89 11.28 7.49 -2.99
C HIS A 89 11.05 8.01 -4.42
N THR A 90 11.79 7.50 -5.40
CA THR A 90 11.69 7.92 -6.82
C THR A 90 11.42 6.76 -7.78
N ASN A 91 11.68 5.53 -7.35
CA ASN A 91 11.64 4.34 -8.19
C ASN A 91 10.51 3.39 -7.73
N ASP A 92 10.04 2.56 -8.66
CA ASP A 92 9.01 1.55 -8.40
C ASP A 92 9.54 0.34 -7.60
N THR A 93 10.87 0.17 -7.55
CA THR A 93 11.59 -0.94 -6.92
C THR A 93 12.97 -0.50 -6.39
N MET A 94 13.52 -1.30 -5.48
CA MET A 94 14.87 -1.18 -4.90
C MET A 94 15.49 -2.58 -4.75
N GLN A 95 16.79 -2.72 -4.97
CA GLN A 95 17.51 -3.97 -4.73
C GLN A 95 18.05 -4.02 -3.28
N LEU A 96 17.65 -5.01 -2.49
CA LEU A 96 18.05 -5.14 -1.08
C LEU A 96 19.24 -6.12 -0.90
N THR A 97 19.20 -7.26 -1.59
CA THR A 97 20.32 -8.22 -1.70
C THR A 97 20.38 -8.77 -3.13
N LYS A 98 21.21 -9.79 -3.40
CA LYS A 98 21.32 -10.37 -4.76
C LYS A 98 20.00 -10.94 -5.30
N ASN A 99 19.21 -11.59 -4.45
CA ASN A 99 17.95 -12.24 -4.82
C ASN A 99 16.71 -11.56 -4.23
N VAL A 100 16.87 -10.55 -3.36
CA VAL A 100 15.74 -9.85 -2.71
C VAL A 100 15.61 -8.41 -3.19
N GLN A 101 14.40 -8.06 -3.61
CA GLN A 101 13.99 -6.69 -3.96
C GLN A 101 12.86 -6.22 -3.06
N LEU A 102 12.80 -4.90 -2.86
CA LEU A 102 11.64 -4.21 -2.32
C LEU A 102 10.88 -3.54 -3.48
N TRP A 103 9.57 -3.69 -3.51
CA TRP A 103 8.70 -3.12 -4.55
C TRP A 103 7.68 -2.20 -3.89
N ASN A 104 7.52 -0.99 -4.41
CA ASN A 104 6.38 -0.14 -4.06
C ASN A 104 5.09 -0.82 -4.56
N THR A 105 4.18 -1.11 -3.62
CA THR A 105 2.89 -1.77 -3.88
C THR A 105 1.74 -1.11 -3.09
N PRO A 106 1.62 0.23 -3.07
CA PRO A 106 0.63 0.95 -2.26
C PRO A 106 -0.81 0.52 -2.57
N GLY A 107 -1.68 0.56 -1.56
CA GLY A 107 -3.09 0.24 -1.71
C GLY A 107 -3.83 0.09 -0.38
N HIS A 108 -3.38 -0.84 0.46
CA HIS A 108 -3.90 -1.00 1.81
C HIS A 108 -3.52 0.19 2.69
N THR A 109 -2.26 0.63 2.61
CA THR A 109 -1.79 1.94 3.04
C THR A 109 -1.10 2.67 1.87
N ALA A 110 -0.79 3.96 2.05
CA ALA A 110 -0.05 4.73 1.06
C ALA A 110 1.46 4.36 0.97
N GLN A 111 1.93 3.46 1.84
CA GLN A 111 3.35 3.17 2.08
C GLN A 111 3.69 1.68 1.94
N ASP A 112 2.78 0.88 1.37
CA ASP A 112 2.94 -0.58 1.30
C ASP A 112 4.13 -0.99 0.43
N VAL A 113 4.98 -1.85 0.98
CA VAL A 113 6.13 -2.46 0.31
C VAL A 113 5.97 -3.98 0.27
N THR A 114 6.12 -4.55 -0.92
CA THR A 114 6.23 -6.00 -1.13
C THR A 114 7.70 -6.40 -1.20
N VAL A 115 8.06 -7.50 -0.53
CA VAL A 115 9.38 -8.13 -0.63
C VAL A 115 9.33 -9.24 -1.67
N ILE A 116 10.06 -9.07 -2.78
CA ILE A 116 10.18 -10.08 -3.84
C ILE A 116 11.47 -10.87 -3.66
N VAL A 117 11.34 -12.19 -3.45
CA VAL A 117 12.45 -13.13 -3.24
C VAL A 117 12.54 -14.07 -4.45
N HIS A 118 13.66 -13.99 -5.16
CA HIS A 118 13.96 -14.80 -6.34
C HIS A 118 14.65 -16.12 -5.97
N ASN A 119 14.58 -17.10 -6.87
CA ASN A 119 15.34 -18.35 -6.81
C ASN A 119 15.11 -19.18 -5.53
N VAL A 120 13.91 -19.09 -4.93
CA VAL A 120 13.56 -19.85 -3.73
C VAL A 120 13.44 -21.35 -4.07
N PRO A 121 14.24 -22.25 -3.45
CA PRO A 121 14.38 -23.63 -3.94
C PRO A 121 13.10 -24.47 -4.02
N CYS A 122 12.07 -24.15 -3.23
CA CYS A 122 10.77 -24.82 -3.27
C CYS A 122 9.79 -24.24 -4.30
N CYS A 123 10.01 -22.99 -4.71
CA CYS A 123 8.90 -22.08 -4.96
C CYS A 123 9.16 -21.04 -6.08
N GLY A 124 10.35 -20.95 -6.66
CA GLY A 124 10.62 -19.99 -7.74
C GLY A 124 10.70 -18.55 -7.23
N ILE A 125 9.79 -17.69 -7.66
CA ILE A 125 9.64 -16.32 -7.15
C ILE A 125 8.56 -16.28 -6.07
N VAL A 126 8.93 -15.88 -4.85
CA VAL A 126 8.01 -15.70 -3.72
C VAL A 126 7.87 -14.22 -3.41
N ALA A 127 6.63 -13.72 -3.35
CA ALA A 127 6.33 -12.40 -2.80
C ALA A 127 5.89 -12.51 -1.33
N VAL A 128 6.45 -11.68 -0.45
CA VAL A 128 5.91 -11.41 0.89
C VAL A 128 5.26 -10.03 0.84
N THR A 129 3.95 -9.98 1.05
CA THR A 129 3.10 -8.83 0.75
C THR A 129 2.04 -8.66 1.83
N GLU A 130 1.37 -7.50 1.84
CA GLU A 130 0.03 -7.29 2.39
C GLU A 130 -0.96 -8.42 2.02
N ASP A 131 -2.13 -8.46 2.67
CA ASP A 131 -3.11 -9.55 2.62
C ASP A 131 -3.76 -9.79 1.24
N ALA A 132 -2.97 -10.36 0.33
CA ALA A 132 -3.28 -10.72 -1.05
C ALA A 132 -4.42 -11.76 -1.20
N ASN A 133 -5.02 -12.20 -0.09
CA ASN A 133 -6.11 -13.16 -0.09
C ASN A 133 -7.44 -12.51 -0.54
N GLU A 134 -7.77 -12.65 -1.81
CA GLU A 134 -8.98 -12.05 -2.40
C GLU A 134 -10.30 -12.62 -1.86
N SER A 135 -10.28 -13.82 -1.25
CA SER A 135 -11.44 -14.72 -1.07
C SER A 135 -12.59 -14.23 -0.19
N ALA A 136 -12.46 -13.06 0.45
CA ALA A 136 -13.51 -12.45 1.26
C ALA A 136 -13.91 -11.03 0.84
N GLY A 137 -13.22 -10.42 -0.14
CA GLY A 137 -13.43 -9.01 -0.53
C GLY A 137 -13.04 -7.96 0.53
N ILE A 138 -12.71 -8.38 1.76
CA ILE A 138 -12.36 -7.52 2.91
C ILE A 138 -11.23 -6.53 2.57
N TRP A 139 -10.21 -6.97 1.82
CA TRP A 139 -9.07 -6.13 1.43
C TRP A 139 -9.51 -4.83 0.73
N PHE A 140 -10.63 -4.82 0.00
CA PHE A 140 -11.15 -3.63 -0.68
C PHE A 140 -11.79 -2.63 0.28
N GLN A 141 -12.30 -3.10 1.43
CA GLN A 141 -12.96 -2.28 2.46
C GLN A 141 -11.95 -1.68 3.44
N GLU A 142 -10.88 -2.43 3.76
CA GLU A 142 -9.80 -1.98 4.65
C GLU A 142 -8.71 -1.17 3.93
N ALA A 143 -8.78 -1.04 2.59
CA ALA A 143 -7.75 -0.35 1.80
C ALA A 143 -7.89 1.18 1.79
N TRP A 144 -6.78 1.87 2.08
CA TRP A 144 -6.62 3.32 1.89
C TRP A 144 -6.96 3.78 0.47
N ASN A 145 -6.54 3.02 -0.55
CA ASN A 145 -6.97 3.18 -1.93
C ASN A 145 -7.09 1.81 -2.62
N PRO A 146 -8.30 1.24 -2.75
CA PRO A 146 -8.48 -0.07 -3.36
C PRO A 146 -8.22 -0.12 -4.88
N ILE A 147 -8.12 1.04 -5.55
CA ILE A 147 -7.83 1.13 -6.99
C ILE A 147 -6.33 0.88 -7.20
N ILE A 148 -5.51 1.67 -6.52
CA ILE A 148 -4.05 1.53 -6.54
C ILE A 148 -3.68 0.15 -5.97
N GLY A 149 -4.36 -0.27 -4.90
CA GLY A 149 -4.22 -1.62 -4.35
C GLY A 149 -4.52 -2.73 -5.35
N LYS A 150 -5.55 -2.59 -6.21
CA LYS A 150 -5.78 -3.57 -7.29
C LYS A 150 -4.63 -3.61 -8.29
N PHE A 151 -4.09 -2.46 -8.70
CA PHE A 151 -2.94 -2.44 -9.61
C PHE A 151 -1.68 -3.05 -8.97
N SER A 152 -1.41 -2.73 -7.71
CA SER A 152 -0.32 -3.30 -6.91
C SER A 152 -0.46 -4.83 -6.75
N ARG A 153 -1.64 -5.32 -6.40
CA ARG A 153 -1.93 -6.77 -6.26
C ARG A 153 -1.79 -7.49 -7.60
N ASN A 154 -2.33 -6.93 -8.70
CA ASN A 154 -2.14 -7.50 -10.04
C ASN A 154 -0.66 -7.53 -10.46
N LYS A 155 0.12 -6.46 -10.20
CA LYS A 155 1.57 -6.39 -10.45
C LYS A 155 2.32 -7.55 -9.75
N VAL A 156 1.99 -7.85 -8.50
CA VAL A 156 2.56 -8.99 -7.75
C VAL A 156 2.07 -10.34 -8.29
N LEU A 157 0.76 -10.50 -8.52
CA LEU A 157 0.14 -11.73 -9.03
C LEU A 157 0.66 -12.15 -10.40
N CYS A 158 0.96 -11.20 -11.28
CA CYS A 158 1.55 -11.51 -12.58
C CYS A 158 3.00 -11.99 -12.44
N TYR A 159 3.79 -11.35 -11.57
CA TYR A 159 5.23 -11.58 -11.46
C TYR A 159 5.62 -12.83 -10.68
N ALA A 160 5.02 -13.04 -9.50
CA ALA A 160 5.43 -14.12 -8.60
C ALA A 160 4.84 -15.50 -8.98
N ASP A 161 5.42 -16.56 -8.42
CA ASP A 161 4.88 -17.93 -8.48
C ASP A 161 4.05 -18.27 -7.22
N TYR A 162 4.47 -17.74 -6.07
CA TYR A 162 3.85 -17.93 -4.75
C TYR A 162 3.77 -16.62 -3.98
N ILE A 163 2.81 -16.53 -3.05
CA ILE A 163 2.63 -15.42 -2.13
C ILE A 163 2.62 -15.92 -0.68
N ILE A 164 3.31 -15.19 0.21
CA ILE A 164 3.01 -15.15 1.64
C ILE A 164 2.20 -13.86 1.87
N PRO A 165 0.90 -13.95 2.18
CA PRO A 165 0.04 -12.78 2.40
C PRO A 165 0.17 -12.28 3.84
N GLY A 166 -0.31 -11.05 4.08
CA GLY A 166 -0.32 -10.43 5.41
C GLY A 166 -0.97 -11.29 6.50
N HIS A 167 -2.08 -11.99 6.21
CA HIS A 167 -2.79 -12.83 7.18
C HIS A 167 -3.04 -14.25 6.65
N GLY A 168 -2.00 -15.08 6.56
CA GLY A 168 -2.21 -16.48 6.20
C GLY A 168 -0.98 -17.38 6.12
N LYS A 169 -0.98 -18.22 5.08
CA LYS A 169 0.07 -19.18 4.77
C LYS A 169 0.53 -18.97 3.33
N LEU A 170 1.77 -19.37 3.05
CA LEU A 170 2.30 -19.48 1.69
C LEU A 170 1.31 -20.23 0.79
N PHE A 171 0.88 -19.62 -0.31
CA PHE A 171 0.06 -20.24 -1.34
C PHE A 171 0.67 -20.05 -2.73
N LYS A 172 0.36 -20.98 -3.65
CA LYS A 172 0.76 -20.87 -5.06
C LYS A 172 -0.24 -20.02 -5.81
N ILE A 173 0.21 -19.06 -6.60
CA ILE A 173 -0.66 -18.27 -7.48
C ILE A 173 -1.23 -19.21 -8.55
N SER A 174 -2.56 -19.29 -8.64
CA SER A 174 -3.22 -20.17 -9.62
C SER A 174 -3.26 -19.51 -11.01
N ARG A 175 -3.48 -20.33 -12.06
CA ARG A 175 -3.67 -19.80 -13.41
C ARG A 175 -4.89 -18.87 -13.48
N GLU A 176 -5.95 -19.19 -12.73
CA GLU A 176 -7.16 -18.37 -12.60
C GLU A 176 -6.86 -17.00 -11.98
N MET A 177 -6.05 -16.94 -10.91
CA MET A 177 -5.61 -15.67 -10.33
C MET A 177 -4.83 -14.82 -11.34
N LYS A 178 -3.93 -15.44 -12.12
CA LYS A 178 -3.21 -14.72 -13.20
C LYS A 178 -4.15 -14.28 -14.34
N THR A 179 -5.22 -15.02 -14.65
CA THR A 179 -6.26 -14.58 -15.60
C THR A 179 -7.06 -13.40 -15.04
N ASN A 180 -7.50 -13.47 -13.78
CA ASN A 180 -8.30 -12.42 -13.12
C ASN A 180 -7.49 -11.13 -12.90
N ALA A 181 -6.17 -11.25 -12.73
CA ALA A 181 -5.23 -10.15 -12.68
C ALA A 181 -4.80 -9.60 -14.07
N ASP A 182 -5.35 -10.15 -15.17
CA ASP A 182 -5.11 -9.76 -16.56
C ASP A 182 -3.64 -9.95 -17.03
N CYS A 183 -2.97 -10.96 -16.47
CA CYS A 183 -1.54 -11.23 -16.67
C CYS A 183 -1.19 -11.90 -18.01
N TYR A 184 -2.09 -11.90 -18.99
CA TYR A 184 -1.87 -12.55 -20.29
C TYR A 184 -2.12 -11.59 -21.46
N THR A 185 -3.20 -10.81 -21.45
CA THR A 185 -3.52 -9.85 -22.54
C THR A 185 -2.43 -8.78 -22.71
N LYS A 186 -1.84 -8.31 -21.59
CA LYS A 186 -0.68 -7.41 -21.58
C LYS A 186 0.59 -8.01 -22.21
N TYR A 187 0.65 -9.33 -22.38
CA TYR A 187 1.85 -10.06 -22.82
C TYR A 187 1.65 -10.85 -24.13
N GLU A 188 0.46 -10.83 -24.73
CA GLU A 188 0.24 -11.40 -26.08
C GLU A 188 0.96 -10.61 -27.18
N ASN A 189 1.38 -9.36 -26.90
CA ASN A 189 2.18 -8.54 -27.83
C ASN A 189 3.70 -8.65 -27.63
N GLU A 190 4.19 -8.97 -26.42
CA GLU A 190 5.62 -9.26 -26.17
C GLU A 190 5.78 -10.41 -25.14
N PRO A 191 6.29 -11.59 -25.55
CA PRO A 191 6.49 -12.71 -24.63
C PRO A 191 7.75 -12.50 -23.79
N MET A 192 7.61 -12.52 -22.46
CA MET A 192 8.74 -12.49 -21.52
C MET A 192 9.71 -13.66 -21.77
N LYS A 193 10.90 -13.33 -22.28
CA LYS A 193 12.00 -14.30 -22.43
C LYS A 193 12.70 -14.48 -21.09
N HIS A 194 12.41 -15.58 -20.39
CA HIS A 194 13.27 -16.06 -19.31
C HIS A 194 14.64 -16.47 -19.88
N ASN A 195 15.60 -15.54 -19.87
CA ASN A 195 17.01 -15.79 -20.12
C ASN A 195 17.86 -14.89 -19.21
N GLY A 196 18.98 -15.43 -18.72
CA GLY A 196 19.85 -14.70 -17.81
C GLY A 196 20.62 -13.56 -18.47
N THR A 197 20.95 -12.54 -17.67
CA THR A 197 21.96 -11.51 -17.95
C THR A 197 21.80 -10.68 -19.22
N LYS A 198 20.97 -9.63 -19.14
CA LYS A 198 21.42 -8.24 -19.35
C LYS A 198 20.42 -7.26 -18.72
N ALA A 199 20.90 -6.06 -18.39
CA ALA A 199 20.03 -4.98 -17.95
C ALA A 199 19.47 -4.27 -19.19
N GLU A 200 18.15 -4.27 -19.32
CA GLU A 200 17.42 -3.41 -20.26
C GLU A 200 16.76 -2.30 -19.46
N GLN A 201 16.80 -1.07 -19.98
CA GLN A 201 16.25 0.09 -19.27
C GLN A 201 14.72 0.04 -19.31
N LEU A 202 14.08 0.14 -18.15
CA LEU A 202 12.64 0.38 -18.06
C LEU A 202 12.29 1.69 -18.78
N PRO A 203 11.16 1.77 -19.50
CA PRO A 203 10.72 3.01 -20.13
C PRO A 203 10.44 4.07 -19.05
N MET A 204 10.84 5.32 -19.31
CA MET A 204 10.48 6.44 -18.42
C MET A 204 8.97 6.63 -18.39
N PHE A 205 8.36 6.41 -17.23
CA PHE A 205 7.00 6.86 -16.96
C PHE A 205 6.99 8.38 -16.79
N ASN A 206 6.62 9.10 -17.84
CA ASN A 206 6.11 10.46 -17.69
C ASN A 206 4.79 10.39 -16.92
N ALA A 207 4.71 11.07 -15.77
CA ALA A 207 3.50 11.14 -14.97
C ALA A 207 2.37 11.85 -15.74
N LEU A 208 1.41 11.07 -16.25
CA LEU A 208 0.17 11.58 -16.84
C LEU A 208 -0.95 11.52 -15.81
N THR A 209 -1.72 12.61 -15.73
CA THR A 209 -2.74 12.82 -14.69
C THR A 209 -3.90 11.84 -14.81
N GLU A 210 -4.15 11.09 -13.75
CA GLU A 210 -5.22 10.08 -13.69
C GLU A 210 -6.64 10.68 -13.61
N THR A 211 -7.61 9.91 -14.09
CA THR A 211 -9.05 10.11 -13.84
C THR A 211 -9.52 9.16 -12.74
N PRO A 212 -10.39 9.60 -11.80
CA PRO A 212 -10.93 8.72 -10.76
C PRO A 212 -11.63 7.48 -11.34
N SER A 213 -11.50 6.33 -10.68
CA SER A 213 -12.07 5.07 -11.20
C SER A 213 -13.46 4.74 -10.63
N PRO A 214 -14.16 3.72 -11.17
CA PRO A 214 -15.44 3.25 -10.64
C PRO A 214 -15.47 2.87 -9.14
N ALA A 215 -14.34 2.71 -8.46
CA ALA A 215 -14.28 2.52 -7.00
C ALA A 215 -14.16 3.83 -6.19
N GLU A 216 -13.60 4.89 -6.78
CA GLU A 216 -13.92 6.28 -6.42
C GLU A 216 -15.33 6.67 -6.89
N GLN A 217 -16.05 5.71 -7.48
CA GLN A 217 -17.50 5.70 -7.61
C GLN A 217 -18.15 4.49 -6.85
N TYR A 218 -17.51 3.98 -5.75
CA TYR A 218 -18.16 3.28 -4.60
C TYR A 218 -17.80 3.86 -3.22
N LEU A 219 -16.51 4.07 -2.92
CA LEU A 219 -16.07 4.76 -1.68
C LEU A 219 -16.62 6.19 -1.59
N LEU A 220 -17.34 6.55 -2.67
CA LEU A 220 -18.44 7.46 -2.78
C LEU A 220 -19.49 7.21 -1.64
N ASN A 221 -20.86 6.93 -1.84
CA ASN A 221 -22.30 7.05 -1.13
C ASN A 221 -22.77 7.65 0.43
N GLU A 222 -21.51 8.01 2.31
CA GLU A 222 -21.46 7.79 3.87
C GLU A 222 -21.72 8.97 4.84
N LEU A 223 -20.80 9.91 4.96
CA LEU A 223 -21.03 11.18 5.63
C LEU A 223 -22.11 12.06 4.94
N LYS A 224 -23.21 11.51 4.36
CA LYS A 224 -24.47 12.14 3.89
C LYS A 224 -25.60 11.71 4.80
N GLU A 225 -25.62 10.43 5.13
CA GLU A 225 -26.51 9.86 6.15
C GLU A 225 -25.89 10.08 7.55
N ASN A 226 -24.64 9.66 7.77
CA ASN A 226 -23.97 9.61 9.08
C ASN A 226 -24.16 10.89 9.91
N PRO A 227 -24.84 10.87 11.07
CA PRO A 227 -25.12 12.08 11.84
C PRO A 227 -23.88 12.87 12.29
N LEU A 228 -22.69 12.25 12.36
CA LEU A 228 -21.49 12.83 12.97
C LEU A 228 -21.01 14.12 12.28
N ALA A 229 -21.04 14.20 10.95
CA ALA A 229 -20.49 15.36 10.22
C ALA A 229 -21.32 16.65 10.40
N LYS A 230 -22.59 16.57 10.82
CA LYS A 230 -23.38 17.76 11.20
C LYS A 230 -22.76 18.50 12.39
N LYS A 231 -21.97 17.82 13.23
CA LYS A 231 -21.27 18.39 14.40
C LYS A 231 -19.99 19.13 14.00
N LEU A 232 -19.30 18.66 12.94
CA LEU A 232 -18.10 19.30 12.37
C LEU A 232 -18.43 20.62 11.65
N GLN A 233 -19.52 20.65 10.88
CA GLN A 233 -19.93 21.84 10.10
C GLN A 233 -20.13 23.11 10.96
N LYS A 234 -20.39 22.97 12.27
CA LYS A 234 -20.60 24.10 13.20
C LYS A 234 -19.28 24.70 13.78
N LYS A 235 -18.11 24.10 13.52
CA LYS A 235 -16.80 24.65 13.96
C LYS A 235 -16.04 25.41 12.88
N LEU A 236 -16.31 25.16 11.60
CA LEU A 236 -15.49 25.64 10.48
C LEU A 236 -15.80 27.09 10.04
N SER A 237 -16.92 27.67 10.48
CA SER A 237 -17.44 28.96 10.01
C SER A 237 -16.62 30.21 10.37
N ASN A 238 -15.55 30.06 11.16
CA ASN A 238 -14.83 31.18 11.79
C ASN A 238 -13.34 31.25 11.38
N VAL A 239 -12.94 30.58 10.29
CA VAL A 239 -11.54 30.55 9.83
C VAL A 239 -11.38 31.43 8.59
N GLN A 240 -10.59 32.50 8.72
CA GLN A 240 -10.18 33.37 7.61
C GLN A 240 -8.79 32.92 7.13
N MET A 241 -8.62 32.64 5.84
CA MET A 241 -7.39 32.01 5.31
C MET A 241 -6.36 33.04 4.81
N PRO A 242 -5.04 32.78 4.92
CA PRO A 242 -3.99 33.64 4.38
C PRO A 242 -4.07 33.80 2.86
N ALA A 243 -3.65 34.96 2.37
CA ALA A 243 -3.74 35.33 0.97
C ALA A 243 -2.87 34.45 0.05
N GLU A 244 -1.74 33.91 0.52
CA GLU A 244 -0.89 33.01 -0.27
C GLU A 244 -1.53 31.63 -0.50
N VAL A 245 -2.46 31.22 0.37
CA VAL A 245 -3.10 29.89 0.33
C VAL A 245 -4.37 29.91 -0.53
N ALA A 246 -5.02 31.08 -0.66
CA ALA A 246 -6.25 31.24 -1.43
C ALA A 246 -6.16 30.76 -2.90
N PRO A 247 -5.09 30.99 -3.68
CA PRO A 247 -4.97 30.51 -5.07
C PRO A 247 -4.98 28.97 -5.17
N TYR A 248 -4.34 28.29 -4.22
CA TYR A 248 -4.29 26.82 -4.18
C TYR A 248 -5.65 26.23 -3.78
N VAL A 249 -6.32 26.82 -2.79
CA VAL A 249 -7.68 26.43 -2.39
C VAL A 249 -8.68 26.69 -3.51
N GLN A 250 -8.58 27.82 -4.23
CA GLN A 250 -9.40 28.10 -5.41
C GLN A 250 -9.10 27.14 -6.56
N GLN A 251 -7.83 26.81 -6.84
CA GLN A 251 -7.47 25.85 -7.89
C GLN A 251 -7.96 24.44 -7.56
N PHE A 252 -7.83 24.00 -6.30
CA PHE A 252 -8.38 22.73 -5.84
C PHE A 252 -9.91 22.72 -5.91
N ALA A 253 -10.59 23.74 -5.39
CA ALA A 253 -12.04 23.88 -5.47
C ALA A 253 -12.55 23.91 -6.92
N LYS A 254 -11.79 24.51 -7.86
CA LYS A 254 -12.12 24.54 -9.30
C LYS A 254 -11.85 23.22 -10.03
N ARG A 255 -10.89 22.41 -9.57
CA ARG A 255 -10.73 21.01 -10.03
C ARG A 255 -11.88 20.15 -9.51
N ILE A 256 -12.18 20.26 -8.21
CA ILE A 256 -13.29 19.54 -7.55
C ILE A 256 -14.66 19.94 -8.14
N SER A 257 -14.91 21.22 -8.42
CA SER A 257 -16.18 21.64 -9.04
C SER A 257 -16.37 21.05 -10.44
N LYS A 258 -15.27 20.91 -11.21
CA LYS A 258 -15.28 20.34 -12.56
C LYS A 258 -15.46 18.82 -12.57
N VAL A 259 -14.99 18.13 -11.53
CA VAL A 259 -15.32 16.71 -11.28
C VAL A 259 -16.80 16.55 -10.93
N LEU A 260 -17.36 17.53 -10.20
CA LEU A 260 -18.74 17.55 -9.70
C LEU A 260 -19.75 18.29 -10.62
N GLU A 261 -19.43 18.48 -11.90
CA GLU A 261 -20.38 19.02 -12.88
C GLU A 261 -21.46 17.98 -13.25
N PRO A 262 -22.74 18.38 -13.47
CA PRO A 262 -23.88 17.44 -13.53
C PRO A 262 -23.91 16.47 -14.72
N GLN A 263 -22.87 16.47 -15.56
CA GLN A 263 -22.77 15.65 -16.77
C GLN A 263 -22.00 14.35 -16.53
N ASN A 264 -21.37 14.21 -15.34
CA ASN A 264 -20.64 13.01 -14.93
C ASN A 264 -21.47 12.05 -14.04
N ASP A 265 -22.73 12.40 -13.72
CA ASP A 265 -23.59 11.68 -12.76
C ASP A 265 -24.01 10.24 -13.20
N ALA A 266 -23.58 9.77 -14.37
CA ALA A 266 -23.92 8.44 -14.91
C ALA A 266 -23.13 7.26 -14.31
N LEU A 267 -22.02 7.52 -13.60
CA LEU A 267 -21.18 6.51 -12.96
C LEU A 267 -21.23 6.68 -11.44
N ALA A 268 -22.30 6.23 -10.79
CA ALA A 268 -22.52 6.55 -9.37
C ALA A 268 -23.73 5.90 -8.63
N PRO A 269 -24.03 4.58 -8.68
CA PRO A 269 -25.03 4.01 -7.76
C PRO A 269 -24.57 4.16 -6.31
N ASP A 270 -23.28 3.89 -6.11
CA ASP A 270 -22.64 3.74 -4.83
C ASP A 270 -21.97 5.05 -4.39
N VAL A 271 -22.59 6.24 -4.64
CA VAL A 271 -21.88 7.55 -4.69
C VAL A 271 -22.71 8.74 -4.12
N LEU A 272 -22.30 9.51 -3.07
CA LEU A 272 -20.97 9.72 -2.47
C LEU A 272 -20.82 9.70 -0.82
N PRO A 273 -20.89 8.79 0.30
CA PRO A 273 -22.46 9.74 1.27
C PRO A 273 -21.60 10.88 1.96
N GLN A 274 -20.33 10.50 2.26
CA GLN A 274 -19.01 11.14 2.08
C GLN A 274 -19.01 12.42 1.21
N LEU A 275 -18.47 12.36 -0.01
CA LEU A 275 -18.20 13.54 -0.83
C LEU A 275 -19.45 14.26 -1.38
N ARG A 276 -20.69 13.73 -1.28
CA ARG A 276 -21.90 14.53 -1.59
C ARG A 276 -22.12 15.52 -0.44
N ARG A 277 -21.80 15.14 0.80
CA ARG A 277 -21.78 16.07 1.93
C ARG A 277 -20.46 16.85 2.05
N TRP A 278 -19.33 16.38 1.51
CA TRP A 278 -18.18 17.30 1.27
C TRP A 278 -18.57 18.36 0.25
N ARG A 279 -19.16 18.00 -0.90
CA ARG A 279 -19.73 18.94 -1.89
C ARG A 279 -20.71 19.90 -1.23
N ASP A 280 -21.72 19.40 -0.52
CA ASP A 280 -22.74 20.25 0.08
C ASP A 280 -22.17 21.12 1.22
N SER A 281 -21.09 20.68 1.89
CA SER A 281 -20.34 21.52 2.85
C SER A 281 -19.48 22.56 2.14
N PHE A 282 -18.74 22.20 1.08
CA PHE A 282 -17.92 23.11 0.27
C PHE A 282 -18.77 24.14 -0.47
N ALA A 283 -19.92 23.76 -1.04
CA ALA A 283 -20.84 24.68 -1.70
C ALA A 283 -21.47 25.67 -0.69
N LYS A 284 -21.70 25.23 0.55
CA LYS A 284 -22.17 26.08 1.65
C LYS A 284 -21.05 27.01 2.16
N PHE A 285 -19.82 26.51 2.28
CA PHE A 285 -18.62 27.29 2.60
C PHE A 285 -18.34 28.34 1.52
N TRP A 286 -18.46 27.97 0.25
CA TRP A 286 -18.31 28.83 -0.92
C TRP A 286 -19.40 29.91 -0.98
N LYS A 287 -20.68 29.57 -0.72
CA LYS A 287 -21.75 30.56 -0.57
C LYS A 287 -21.56 31.50 0.63
N GLN A 288 -20.89 31.06 1.69
CA GLN A 288 -20.54 31.95 2.81
C GLN A 288 -19.36 32.86 2.44
N TYR A 289 -18.33 32.34 1.78
CA TYR A 289 -17.17 33.10 1.29
C TYR A 289 -17.54 34.16 0.25
N MET A 290 -18.39 33.81 -0.72
CA MET A 290 -18.89 34.70 -1.78
C MET A 290 -19.96 35.71 -1.31
N ASN A 291 -20.41 35.61 -0.06
CA ASN A 291 -21.34 36.57 0.57
C ASN A 291 -20.66 37.37 1.72
N ALA A 292 -19.35 37.19 1.92
CA ALA A 292 -18.55 37.83 2.97
C ALA A 292 -17.41 38.70 2.42
N ASN A 293 -17.37 38.88 1.09
CA ASN A 293 -16.51 39.80 0.35
C ASN A 293 -17.36 40.46 -0.75
#